data_AF-A0A8T5RX72-F1
#
_entry.id   AF-A0A8T5RX72-F1
#
_cell.length_a   1.000
_cell.length_b   1.000
_cell.length_c   1.000
_cell.angle_alpha   90.00
_cell.angle_beta   90.00
_cell.angle_gamma   90.00
#
_symmetry.space_group_name_H-M   'P 1'
#
loop_
_entity.id
_entity.type
_entity.pdbx_description
1 polymer ?
#
loop_
_entity_poly.entity_id
_entity_poly.type
_entity_poly.pdbx_seq_one_letter_code
_entity_poly.pdbx_strand_id
1 'polypeptide(L)'
;MTPIVIMKFGGSCLIDKSAFKKIIEIIQIYKNDKKIIVASAFNGITDLLLNTTHNVNNPRVLDDNIAILEKKHFNAIEQIFDEDSEHYIKAKAWVDEKFSELEDTFSDIKE
;
A
#
# COMPACT_ATOMS: atom_id res chain seq x y z
N MET A 1 -7.77 12.45 -31.08
CA MET A 1 -6.85 11.89 -30.05
C MET A 1 -7.65 11.70 -28.78
N THR A 2 -7.66 10.52 -28.17
CA THR A 2 -8.39 10.32 -26.90
C THR A 2 -7.74 11.16 -25.79
N PRO A 3 -8.51 11.93 -25.00
CA PRO A 3 -7.97 12.66 -23.86
C PRO A 3 -7.25 11.74 -22.87
N ILE A 4 -6.21 12.27 -22.22
CA ILE A 4 -5.51 11.60 -21.12
C ILE A 4 -5.83 12.35 -19.83
N VAL A 5 -6.32 11.63 -18.84
CA VAL A 5 -6.61 12.15 -17.50
C VAL A 5 -5.61 11.58 -16.52
N ILE A 6 -4.95 12.45 -15.76
CA ILE A 6 -3.98 12.07 -14.72
C ILE A 6 -4.63 12.32 -13.37
N MET A 7 -4.75 11.26 -12.55
CA MET A 7 -5.39 11.32 -11.24
C MET A 7 -4.38 10.94 -10.16
N LYS A 8 -4.22 11.79 -9.15
CA LYS A 8 -3.37 11.50 -8.00
C LYS A 8 -4.20 11.28 -6.75
N PHE A 9 -3.99 10.15 -6.07
CA PHE A 9 -4.61 9.82 -4.79
C PHE A 9 -3.56 9.86 -3.68
N GLY A 10 -3.78 10.71 -2.67
CA GLY A 10 -2.92 10.77 -1.48
C GLY A 10 -3.24 9.69 -0.45
N GLY A 11 -2.42 9.58 0.60
CA GLY A 11 -2.62 8.58 1.65
C GLY A 11 -3.99 8.68 2.33
N SER A 12 -4.53 9.89 2.51
CA SER A 12 -5.88 10.10 3.05
C SER A 12 -7.02 9.55 2.17
N CYS A 13 -6.74 9.22 0.90
CA CYS A 13 -7.67 8.56 0.00
C CYS A 13 -7.48 7.03 -0.02
N LEU A 14 -6.42 6.51 0.60
CA LEU A 14 -6.00 5.11 0.53
C LEU A 14 -5.96 4.51 1.94
N ILE A 15 -7.14 4.42 2.57
CA ILE A 15 -7.29 4.04 3.99
C ILE A 15 -8.03 2.70 4.13
N ASP A 16 -9.19 2.59 3.49
CA ASP A 16 -10.11 1.48 3.70
C ASP A 16 -11.01 1.24 2.47
N LYS A 17 -11.83 0.19 2.55
CA LYS A 17 -12.80 -0.17 1.50
C LYS A 17 -13.69 0.99 1.04
N SER A 18 -14.13 1.86 1.95
CA SER A 18 -15.02 2.99 1.62
C SER A 18 -14.28 4.03 0.78
N ALA A 19 -13.03 4.33 1.14
CA ALA A 19 -12.18 5.23 0.37
C ALA A 19 -11.92 4.68 -1.05
N PHE A 20 -11.62 3.38 -1.17
CA PHE A 20 -11.42 2.74 -2.47
C PHE A 20 -12.68 2.75 -3.35
N LYS A 21 -13.87 2.55 -2.78
CA LYS A 21 -15.14 2.69 -3.52
C LYS A 21 -15.30 4.08 -4.14
N LYS A 22 -15.01 5.14 -3.37
CA LYS A 22 -15.05 6.52 -3.88
C LYS A 22 -14.04 6.75 -4.99
N ILE A 23 -12.85 6.17 -4.89
CA ILE A 23 -11.84 6.22 -5.96
C ILE A 23 -12.38 5.58 -7.24
N ILE A 24 -13.00 4.39 -7.13
CA ILE A 24 -13.60 3.71 -8.28
C ILE A 24 -14.70 4.57 -8.91
N GLU A 25 -15.58 5.16 -8.09
CA GLU A 25 -16.63 6.07 -8.58
C GLU A 25 -16.03 7.25 -9.38
N ILE A 26 -14.96 7.88 -8.87
CA ILE A 26 -14.25 8.96 -9.57
C ILE A 26 -13.67 8.46 -10.90
N ILE A 27 -13.00 7.30 -10.90
CA ILE A 27 -12.41 6.70 -12.11
C ILE A 27 -13.49 6.42 -13.17
N GLN A 28 -14.69 6.02 -12.75
CA GLN A 28 -15.80 5.70 -13.65
C GLN A 28 -16.39 6.93 -14.35
N ILE A 29 -16.29 8.13 -13.76
CA ILE A 29 -16.69 9.38 -14.43
C ILE A 29 -15.91 9.56 -15.74
N TYR A 30 -14.65 9.12 -15.77
CA TYR A 30 -13.74 9.25 -16.91
C TYR A 30 -13.59 7.95 -17.71
N LYS A 31 -14.57 7.03 -17.64
CA LYS A 31 -14.47 5.67 -18.22
C LYS A 31 -14.01 5.63 -19.68
N ASN A 32 -14.36 6.63 -20.49
CA ASN A 32 -14.02 6.71 -21.92
C ASN A 32 -12.64 7.32 -22.22
N ASP A 33 -11.99 7.93 -21.22
CA ASP A 33 -10.69 8.57 -21.37
C ASP A 33 -9.55 7.59 -21.06
N LYS A 34 -8.35 7.88 -21.57
CA LYS A 34 -7.12 7.22 -21.10
C LYS A 34 -6.79 7.76 -19.72
N LYS A 35 -6.35 6.88 -18.81
CA LYS A 35 -6.15 7.22 -17.40
C LYS A 35 -4.73 6.88 -16.97
N ILE A 36 -4.11 7.78 -16.22
CA ILE A 36 -2.88 7.52 -15.47
C ILE A 36 -3.19 7.76 -14.00
N ILE A 37 -2.95 6.74 -13.17
CA ILE A 37 -3.20 6.80 -11.73
C ILE A 37 -1.86 6.90 -11.01
N VAL A 38 -1.72 7.91 -10.17
CA VAL A 38 -0.56 8.12 -9.30
C VAL A 38 -1.03 7.92 -7.86
N ALA A 39 -0.48 6.92 -7.17
CA ALA A 39 -0.82 6.64 -5.78
C ALA A 39 0.34 7.05 -4.86
N SER A 40 0.01 7.67 -3.73
CA SER A 40 0.92 7.73 -2.57
C SER A 40 0.89 6.40 -1.81
N ALA A 41 1.74 6.24 -0.79
CA ALA A 41 1.61 5.14 0.17
C ALA A 41 0.28 5.23 0.95
N PHE A 42 -0.15 4.12 1.56
CA PHE A 42 -1.31 4.13 2.45
C PHE A 42 -1.10 5.05 3.65
N ASN A 43 -2.21 5.50 4.23
CA ASN A 43 -2.18 6.48 5.31
C ASN A 43 -1.29 6.03 6.50
N GLY A 44 -0.34 6.89 6.85
CA GLY A 44 0.62 6.66 7.93
C GLY A 44 1.68 5.59 7.67
N ILE A 45 1.79 5.02 6.46
CA ILE A 45 2.86 4.06 6.14
C ILE A 45 4.21 4.76 6.07
N THR A 46 4.31 5.92 5.40
CA THR A 46 5.57 6.66 5.30
C THR A 46 6.11 7.03 6.68
N ASP A 47 5.27 7.56 7.57
CA ASP A 47 5.70 7.92 8.93
C ASP A 47 6.11 6.69 9.76
N LEU A 48 5.41 5.56 9.58
CA LEU A 48 5.76 4.30 10.25
C LEU A 48 7.10 3.76 9.76
N LEU A 49 7.38 3.81 8.45
CA LEU A 49 8.68 3.42 7.89
C LEU A 49 9.81 4.30 8.42
N LEU A 50 9.61 5.63 8.47
CA LEU A 50 10.58 6.57 9.05
C LEU A 50 10.83 6.28 10.54
N ASN A 51 9.76 6.07 11.31
CA ASN A 51 9.86 5.71 12.71
C ASN A 51 10.62 4.39 12.91
N THR A 52 10.34 3.39 12.07
CA THR A 52 11.02 2.09 12.11
C THR A 52 12.51 2.24 11.85
N THR A 53 12.87 3.01 10.82
CA THR A 53 14.27 3.31 10.48
C THR A 53 15.00 3.98 11.65
N HIS A 54 14.40 4.99 12.28
CA HIS A 54 14.99 5.67 13.44
C HIS A 54 15.16 4.76 14.67
N ASN A 55 14.39 3.67 14.76
CA ASN A 55 14.39 2.74 15.88
C ASN A 55 14.90 1.34 15.51
N VAL A 56 15.60 1.19 14.37
CA VAL A 56 16.02 -0.12 13.83
C VAL A 56 16.89 -0.93 14.79
N ASN A 57 17.63 -0.25 15.68
CA ASN A 57 18.46 -0.86 16.72
C ASN A 57 17.66 -1.41 17.92
N ASN A 58 16.35 -1.19 17.97
CA ASN A 58 15.46 -1.76 18.97
C ASN A 58 14.64 -2.90 18.35
N PRO A 59 15.03 -4.18 18.56
CA PRO A 59 14.40 -5.31 17.90
C PRO A 59 12.89 -5.39 18.14
N ARG A 60 12.43 -5.08 19.36
CA ARG A 60 11.00 -5.11 19.67
C ARG A 60 10.21 -4.09 18.85
N VAL A 61 10.73 -2.87 18.74
CA VAL A 61 10.06 -1.80 17.97
C VAL A 61 10.08 -2.12 16.48
N LEU A 62 11.18 -2.70 15.98
CA LEU A 62 11.28 -3.15 14.60
C LEU A 62 10.23 -4.22 14.28
N ASP A 63 10.19 -5.30 15.07
CA ASP A 63 9.25 -6.41 14.90
C ASP A 63 7.78 -5.94 14.98
N ASP A 64 7.46 -5.12 16.00
CA ASP A 64 6.11 -4.58 16.18
C ASP A 64 5.69 -3.70 14.98
N ASN A 65 6.58 -2.85 14.49
CA ASN A 65 6.28 -1.97 13.36
C ASN A 65 6.14 -2.74 12.04
N ILE A 66 6.97 -3.76 11.80
CA ILE A 66 6.85 -4.65 10.63
C ILE A 66 5.49 -5.34 10.66
N ALA A 67 5.09 -5.93 11.79
CA ALA A 67 3.80 -6.58 11.93
C ALA A 67 2.62 -5.60 11.69
N ILE A 68 2.75 -4.34 12.12
CA ILE A 68 1.74 -3.30 11.84
C ILE A 68 1.68 -2.96 10.35
N LEU A 69 2.84 -2.81 9.69
CA LEU A 69 2.91 -2.56 8.24
C LEU A 69 2.25 -3.70 7.48
N GLU A 70 2.61 -4.94 7.81
CA GLU A 70 2.11 -6.17 7.18
C GLU A 70 0.59 -6.26 7.32
N LYS A 71 0.09 -6.14 8.56
CA LYS A 71 -1.35 -6.15 8.85
C LYS A 71 -2.11 -5.07 8.08
N LYS A 72 -1.57 -3.86 7.95
CA LYS A 72 -2.23 -2.79 7.19
C LYS A 72 -2.37 -3.13 5.71
N HIS A 73 -1.35 -3.73 5.10
CA HIS A 73 -1.40 -4.09 3.69
C HIS A 73 -2.31 -5.28 3.43
N PHE A 74 -2.24 -6.34 4.24
CA PHE A 74 -3.15 -7.50 4.09
C PHE A 74 -4.61 -7.15 4.35
N ASN A 75 -4.89 -6.35 5.38
CA ASN A 75 -6.25 -5.88 5.62
C ASN A 75 -6.80 -5.07 4.43
N ALA A 76 -5.95 -4.30 3.74
CA ALA A 76 -6.37 -3.56 2.54
C ALA A 76 -6.70 -4.52 1.39
N ILE A 77 -5.85 -5.52 1.16
CA ILE A 77 -6.08 -6.57 0.14
C ILE A 77 -7.41 -7.29 0.38
N GLU A 78 -7.64 -7.76 1.61
CA GLU A 78 -8.85 -8.49 2.02
C GLU A 78 -10.12 -7.64 1.94
N GLN A 79 -9.99 -6.33 2.11
CA GLN A 79 -11.12 -5.41 1.96
C GLN A 79 -11.50 -5.12 0.51
N ILE A 80 -10.52 -5.12 -0.39
CA ILE A 80 -10.64 -4.65 -1.77
C ILE A 80 -10.96 -5.78 -2.73
N PHE A 81 -10.26 -6.91 -2.59
CA PHE A 81 -10.40 -8.04 -3.51
C PHE A 81 -11.25 -9.14 -2.91
N ASP A 82 -11.94 -9.87 -3.77
CA ASP A 82 -12.61 -11.09 -3.37
C ASP A 82 -11.56 -12.15 -3.01
N GLU A 83 -11.82 -12.89 -1.94
CA GLU A 83 -10.96 -13.97 -1.45
C GLU A 83 -10.69 -14.99 -2.57
N ASP A 84 -9.45 -15.48 -2.63
CA ASP A 84 -8.94 -16.42 -3.64
C ASP A 84 -9.03 -15.96 -5.12
N SER A 85 -9.44 -14.70 -5.38
CA SER A 85 -9.35 -14.14 -6.72
C SER A 85 -7.90 -14.04 -7.18
N GLU A 86 -7.68 -14.06 -8.50
CA GLU A 86 -6.34 -13.92 -9.08
C GLU A 86 -5.63 -12.65 -8.59
N HIS A 87 -6.37 -11.54 -8.45
CA HIS A 87 -5.84 -10.27 -7.96
C HIS A 87 -5.48 -10.34 -6.47
N TYR A 88 -6.30 -11.01 -5.66
CA TYR A 88 -6.01 -11.23 -4.24
C TYR A 88 -4.71 -12.02 -4.04
N ILE A 89 -4.58 -13.16 -4.74
CA ILE A 89 -3.39 -14.03 -4.65
C ILE A 89 -2.14 -13.27 -5.10
N LYS A 90 -2.20 -12.59 -6.25
CA LYS A 90 -1.07 -11.81 -6.78
C LYS A 90 -0.68 -10.66 -5.85
N ALA A 91 -1.66 -9.96 -5.29
CA ALA A 91 -1.40 -8.85 -4.37
C ALA A 91 -0.75 -9.34 -3.08
N LYS A 92 -1.24 -10.44 -2.48
CA LYS A 92 -0.62 -11.03 -1.29
C LYS A 92 0.83 -11.44 -1.56
N ALA A 93 1.06 -12.22 -2.63
CA ALA A 93 2.41 -12.66 -2.99
C ALA A 93 3.39 -11.50 -3.26
N TRP A 94 2.93 -10.45 -3.93
CA TRP A 94 3.76 -9.26 -4.17
C TRP A 94 4.06 -8.51 -2.87
N VAL A 95 3.08 -8.39 -1.96
CA VAL A 95 3.29 -7.76 -0.65
C VAL A 95 4.27 -8.57 0.20
N ASP A 96 4.14 -9.91 0.22
CA ASP A 96 5.09 -10.81 0.90
C ASP A 96 6.52 -10.60 0.42
N GLU A 97 6.74 -10.59 -0.90
CA GLU A 97 8.05 -10.34 -1.51
C GLU A 97 8.63 -8.98 -1.08
N LYS A 98 7.78 -7.93 -1.03
CA LYS A 98 8.21 -6.60 -0.57
C LYS A 98 8.50 -6.51 0.92
N PHE A 99 7.87 -7.33 1.76
CA PHE A 99 8.24 -7.42 3.16
C PHE A 99 9.59 -8.11 3.36
N SER A 100 9.88 -9.17 2.58
CA SER A 100 11.22 -9.76 2.59
C SER A 100 12.31 -8.75 2.20
N GLU A 101 12.12 -8.01 1.11
CA GLU A 101 13.07 -6.94 0.70
C GLU A 101 13.21 -5.85 1.79
N LEU A 102 12.12 -5.50 2.47
CA LEU A 102 12.12 -4.49 3.51
C LEU A 102 12.87 -4.95 4.77
N GLU A 103 12.71 -6.20 5.18
CA GLU A 103 13.44 -6.80 6.31
C GLU A 103 14.95 -6.89 6.04
N ASP A 104 15.33 -7.30 4.84
CA ASP A 104 16.73 -7.29 4.39
C ASP A 104 17.30 -5.86 4.47
N THR A 105 16.55 -4.88 3.95
CA THR A 105 16.95 -3.46 4.00
C THR A 105 17.12 -2.96 5.44
N PHE A 106 16.23 -3.32 6.37
CA PHE A 106 16.39 -2.92 7.77
C PHE A 106 17.57 -3.62 8.45
N SER A 107 17.87 -4.85 8.06
CA SER A 107 19.04 -5.57 8.55
C SER A 107 20.33 -4.87 8.09
N ASP A 108 20.40 -4.44 6.82
CA ASP A 108 21.54 -3.69 6.28
C ASP A 108 21.75 -2.33 6.97
N ILE A 109 20.68 -1.63 7.35
CA ILE A 109 20.78 -0.32 8.04
C ILE A 109 21.29 -0.48 9.49
N LYS A 110 21.10 -1.66 10.10
CA LYS A 110 21.51 -1.94 11.48
C LYS A 110 23.02 -2.17 11.61
N GLU A 111 23.68 -2.57 10.53
CA GLU A 111 25.14 -2.80 10.46
C GLU A 111 25.96 -1.49 10.42
#